data_AF-A0AAD7CA64-F1
#
_entry.id   AF-A0AAD7CA64-F1
#
_cell.length_a   1.000
_cell.length_b   1.000
_cell.length_c   1.000
_cell.angle_alpha   90.00
_cell.angle_beta   90.00
_cell.angle_gamma   90.00
#
_symmetry.space_group_name_H-M   'P 1'
#
loop_
_entity.id
_entity.type
_entity.pdbx_description
1 polymer ?
#
loop_
_entity_poly.entity_id
_entity_poly.type
_entity_poly.pdbx_seq_one_letter_code
_entity_poly.pdbx_strand_id
1 'polypeptide(L)'
;MSLSLSHHLFPVSSFSTAFTTYCFNLGPRGIDSAACPTLHVPGVDSVALRDADVGTTPRRGRATGSGLSPPDLSEVDWPAPSLAWEAFYPNGSINPAAAIPGGFGFYVAGPAAFSEKLAAGATHAVLSYRMMLQEGWEWVKGGKLPGIYGGEGDSSYACTGGRQEARSKCFNVRPMWRPKGQGELYTYLPLTDRNQQQLSAVPPYSTGNAQYGFSVGRNAFNFDVGRWITLAFRVKLNDVGSENGELELWVDGESVISVSGLTLRDSDKSRIKGAHFQTFFGGHEVDWASPKDQRAWFADLSGAIIE
;
A
#
# COMPACT_ATOMS: atom_id res chain seq x y z
N MET A 1 29.34 6.68 6.17
CA MET A 1 27.98 6.93 6.67
C MET A 1 27.16 5.67 6.45
N SER A 2 27.00 4.87 7.51
CA SER A 2 26.02 3.77 7.58
C SER A 2 24.64 4.41 7.73
N LEU A 3 24.09 4.94 6.64
CA LEU A 3 22.71 5.46 6.65
C LEU A 3 21.76 4.28 6.73
N SER A 4 20.95 4.27 7.80
CA SER A 4 19.94 3.27 8.12
C SER A 4 18.79 3.26 7.11
N LEU A 5 19.05 2.90 5.85
CA LEU A 5 17.97 2.63 4.88
C LEU A 5 17.04 1.50 5.38
N SER A 6 17.54 0.70 6.31
CA SER A 6 16.90 -0.45 6.94
C SER A 6 15.81 -0.14 7.97
N HIS A 7 15.28 1.08 8.11
CA HIS A 7 14.21 1.33 9.10
C HIS A 7 12.88 1.82 8.51
N HIS A 8 12.86 2.64 7.46
CA HIS A 8 11.58 3.20 6.97
C HIS A 8 10.93 2.36 5.87
N LEU A 9 11.67 1.94 4.82
CA LEU A 9 11.15 1.06 3.76
C LEU A 9 11.10 -0.40 4.19
N PHE A 10 12.05 -0.82 5.03
CA PHE A 10 12.14 -2.19 5.55
C PHE A 10 12.19 -2.12 7.08
N PRO A 11 11.06 -2.00 7.80
CA PRO A 11 11.04 -1.93 9.26
C PRO A 11 11.34 -3.30 9.92
N VAL A 12 12.12 -4.15 9.26
CA VAL A 12 12.45 -5.52 9.68
C VAL A 12 13.94 -5.76 9.52
N SER A 13 14.52 -6.53 10.43
CA SER A 13 15.97 -6.77 10.50
C SER A 13 16.45 -7.99 9.71
N SER A 14 15.53 -8.88 9.29
CA SER A 14 15.86 -10.12 8.58
C SER A 14 14.81 -10.47 7.52
N PHE A 15 15.28 -10.89 6.36
CA PHE A 15 14.45 -11.34 5.25
C PHE A 15 15.23 -12.35 4.38
N SER A 16 14.51 -13.27 3.74
CA SER A 16 15.09 -14.25 2.81
C SER A 16 15.25 -13.72 1.39
N THR A 17 14.44 -12.73 1.02
CA THR A 17 14.45 -12.05 -0.28
C THR A 17 13.81 -10.68 -0.10
N ALA A 18 14.37 -9.66 -0.74
CA ALA A 18 13.79 -8.33 -0.79
C ALA A 18 14.08 -7.64 -2.12
N PHE A 19 13.25 -6.68 -2.48
CA PHE A 19 13.48 -5.78 -3.60
C PHE A 19 13.14 -4.34 -3.23
N THR A 20 13.74 -3.38 -3.93
CA THR A 20 13.38 -1.96 -3.85
C THR A 20 13.46 -1.29 -5.19
N THR A 21 12.55 -0.34 -5.42
CA THR A 21 12.63 0.62 -6.53
C THR A 21 13.27 1.96 -6.13
N TYR A 22 13.75 2.06 -4.88
CA TYR A 22 14.37 3.27 -4.37
C TYR A 22 15.55 3.71 -5.23
N CYS A 23 15.45 4.96 -5.69
CA CYS A 23 16.45 5.61 -6.51
C CYS A 23 16.72 7.03 -6.01
N PHE A 24 17.99 7.42 -5.89
CA PHE A 24 18.38 8.78 -5.56
C PHE A 24 19.48 9.27 -6.50
N ASN A 25 19.39 10.54 -6.89
CA ASN A 25 20.37 11.16 -7.78
C ASN A 25 21.49 11.79 -6.95
N LEU A 26 22.74 11.31 -7.14
CA LEU A 26 23.93 11.81 -6.44
C LEU A 26 24.65 12.95 -7.20
N GLY A 27 24.17 13.34 -8.39
CA GLY A 27 24.86 14.30 -9.26
C GLY A 27 24.36 15.75 -9.15
N PRO A 28 25.21 16.75 -9.45
CA PRO A 28 24.75 18.12 -9.68
C PRO A 28 23.75 18.13 -10.84
N ARG A 29 22.65 18.86 -10.65
CA ARG A 29 21.49 18.96 -11.56
C ARG A 29 21.95 19.00 -13.03
N GLY A 30 21.58 17.98 -13.82
CA GLY A 30 21.70 18.05 -15.29
C GLY A 30 22.41 16.91 -16.01
N ILE A 31 22.75 15.79 -15.38
CA ILE A 31 23.20 14.61 -16.12
C ILE A 31 22.02 13.67 -16.33
N ASP A 32 21.60 13.61 -17.59
CA ASP A 32 20.67 12.66 -18.18
C ASP A 32 21.30 11.27 -18.15
N SER A 33 21.29 10.61 -16.99
CA SER A 33 21.66 9.20 -16.89
C SER A 33 20.43 8.38 -16.53
N ALA A 34 19.92 7.67 -17.52
CA ALA A 34 19.01 6.54 -17.37
C ALA A 34 19.53 5.43 -16.42
N ALA A 35 20.74 5.58 -15.86
CA ALA A 35 21.29 4.79 -14.79
C ALA A 35 20.94 5.43 -13.43
N CYS A 36 19.96 4.84 -12.75
CA CYS A 36 19.74 5.07 -11.34
C CYS A 36 20.97 4.60 -10.54
N PRO A 37 21.67 5.46 -9.77
CA PRO A 37 22.58 4.98 -8.75
C PRO A 37 21.73 4.39 -7.63
N THR A 38 21.48 3.08 -7.70
CA THR A 38 20.77 2.38 -6.64
C THR A 38 21.71 2.25 -5.44
N LEU A 39 21.20 2.47 -4.23
CA LEU A 39 21.99 2.08 -3.07
C LEU A 39 22.07 0.56 -3.08
N HIS A 40 23.28 0.01 -3.14
CA HIS A 40 23.45 -1.42 -2.93
C HIS A 40 23.22 -1.74 -1.45
N VAL A 41 22.01 -2.20 -1.13
CA VAL A 41 21.70 -2.81 0.16
C VAL A 41 21.94 -4.32 0.01
N PRO A 42 22.88 -4.93 0.75
CA PRO A 42 23.14 -6.36 0.65
C PRO A 42 21.86 -7.18 0.84
N GLY A 43 21.60 -8.12 -0.08
CA GLY A 43 20.41 -8.97 -0.05
C GLY A 43 19.11 -8.33 -0.58
N VAL A 44 19.15 -7.08 -1.04
CA VAL A 44 17.99 -6.40 -1.64
C VAL A 44 18.22 -6.16 -3.14
N ASP A 45 17.33 -6.72 -3.96
CA ASP A 45 17.35 -6.53 -5.40
C ASP A 45 16.89 -5.11 -5.77
N SER A 46 17.74 -4.35 -6.44
CA SER A 46 17.36 -3.04 -6.95
C SER A 46 16.70 -3.18 -8.32
N VAL A 47 15.50 -2.66 -8.49
CA VAL A 47 14.70 -2.74 -9.73
C VAL A 47 14.18 -1.36 -10.13
N ALA A 48 13.92 -1.10 -11.41
CA ALA A 48 13.37 0.18 -11.82
C ALA A 48 11.85 0.27 -11.51
N LEU A 49 11.34 1.47 -11.24
CA LEU A 49 9.90 1.72 -11.09
C LEU A 49 9.21 1.78 -12.47
N ARG A 50 9.22 0.67 -13.20
CA ARG A 50 8.49 0.49 -14.47
C ARG A 50 7.55 -0.71 -14.35
N ASP A 51 6.39 -0.61 -15.01
CA ASP A 51 5.33 -1.61 -15.00
C ASP A 51 5.83 -3.04 -15.24
N ALA A 52 6.77 -3.21 -16.18
CA ALA A 52 7.37 -4.50 -16.53
C ALA A 52 8.30 -5.06 -15.45
N ASP A 53 9.05 -4.21 -14.73
CA ASP A 53 10.03 -4.68 -13.74
C ASP A 53 9.40 -5.02 -12.38
N VAL A 54 8.27 -4.39 -12.06
CA VAL A 54 7.52 -4.64 -10.81
C VAL A 54 6.34 -5.62 -11.00
N GLY A 55 6.14 -6.14 -12.22
CA GLY A 55 5.11 -7.15 -12.50
C GLY A 55 3.69 -6.62 -12.31
N THR A 56 3.35 -5.51 -12.97
CA THR A 56 2.00 -4.93 -12.85
C THR A 56 0.96 -5.66 -13.71
N THR A 57 -0.21 -5.90 -13.13
CA THR A 57 -1.42 -6.36 -13.86
C THR A 57 -2.46 -5.25 -13.84
N PRO A 58 -2.90 -4.72 -15.00
CA PRO A 58 -3.84 -3.59 -15.05
C PRO A 58 -5.17 -3.85 -14.34
N ARG A 59 -5.66 -2.83 -13.63
CA ARG A 59 -7.07 -2.66 -13.24
C ARG A 59 -7.56 -1.38 -13.92
N ARG A 60 -8.87 -1.17 -14.09
CA ARG A 60 -9.39 0.01 -14.83
C ARG A 60 -8.78 1.33 -14.32
N GLY A 61 -8.46 2.25 -15.24
CA GLY A 61 -7.83 3.56 -14.95
C GLY A 61 -6.31 3.48 -15.04
N ARG A 62 -5.75 3.95 -16.17
CA ARG A 62 -4.31 3.93 -16.44
C ARG A 62 -3.64 5.08 -15.68
N ALA A 63 -2.54 4.80 -14.98
CA ALA A 63 -1.69 5.88 -14.46
C ALA A 63 -1.21 6.75 -15.63
N THR A 64 -1.34 8.07 -15.50
CA THR A 64 -0.76 9.02 -16.43
C THR A 64 0.74 9.09 -16.18
N GLY A 65 1.53 8.34 -16.94
CA GLY A 65 2.99 8.38 -16.91
C GLY A 65 3.61 7.52 -15.78
N SER A 66 4.18 6.38 -16.16
CA SER A 66 5.28 5.81 -15.39
C SER A 66 6.52 6.69 -15.62
N GLY A 67 7.15 7.16 -14.55
CA GLY A 67 8.44 7.85 -14.61
C GLY A 67 8.41 9.37 -14.73
N LEU A 68 7.44 10.06 -14.11
CA LEU A 68 7.51 11.51 -13.95
C LEU A 68 8.40 11.87 -12.76
N SER A 69 9.18 12.95 -12.89
CA SER A 69 9.92 13.55 -11.76
C SER A 69 8.92 14.24 -10.82
N PRO A 70 8.79 13.78 -9.57
CA PRO A 70 7.87 14.40 -8.64
C PRO A 70 8.42 15.72 -8.07
N PRO A 71 7.57 16.55 -7.43
CA PRO A 71 8.03 17.75 -6.72
C PRO A 71 9.10 17.43 -5.66
N ASP A 72 10.14 18.26 -5.64
CA ASP A 72 11.26 18.20 -4.68
C ASP A 72 10.91 19.02 -3.43
N LEU A 73 10.10 18.42 -2.54
CA LEU A 73 9.62 19.04 -1.30
C LEU A 73 9.96 18.19 -0.06
N SER A 74 11.20 17.69 0.04
CA SER A 74 11.63 16.93 1.23
C SER A 74 12.19 17.85 2.32
N GLU A 75 11.49 17.94 3.46
CA GLU A 75 12.02 18.48 4.72
C GLU A 75 12.51 17.39 5.70
N VAL A 76 12.82 16.17 5.23
CA VAL A 76 13.30 15.06 6.08
C VAL A 76 14.56 14.45 5.49
N ASP A 77 15.40 13.84 6.35
CA ASP A 77 16.73 13.21 6.15
C ASP A 77 16.95 12.33 4.89
N TRP A 78 15.94 12.12 4.04
CA TRP A 78 15.99 11.29 2.83
C TRP A 78 15.68 12.11 1.57
N PRO A 79 16.48 11.96 0.50
CA PRO A 79 16.25 12.67 -0.75
C PRO A 79 14.89 12.30 -1.36
N ALA A 80 14.24 13.28 -2.00
CA ALA A 80 13.02 13.06 -2.76
C ALA A 80 13.23 11.96 -3.84
N PRO A 81 12.21 11.13 -4.13
CA PRO A 81 12.32 10.14 -5.20
C PRO A 81 12.56 10.81 -6.54
N SER A 82 13.40 10.22 -7.39
CA SER A 82 13.64 10.72 -8.74
C SER A 82 12.50 10.38 -9.73
N LEU A 83 11.73 9.33 -9.43
CA LEU A 83 10.63 8.83 -10.25
C LEU A 83 9.44 8.46 -9.37
N ALA A 84 8.23 8.79 -9.83
CA ALA A 84 6.99 8.39 -9.18
C ALA A 84 5.91 8.03 -10.21
N TRP A 85 4.95 7.22 -9.78
CA TRP A 85 3.63 7.16 -10.41
C TRP A 85 2.78 8.31 -9.92
N GLU A 86 2.15 9.03 -10.84
CA GLU A 86 1.24 10.11 -10.52
C GLU A 86 -0.23 9.66 -10.60
N ALA A 87 -0.98 9.96 -9.56
CA ALA A 87 -2.43 9.88 -9.53
C ALA A 87 -3.02 11.27 -9.72
N PHE A 88 -3.85 11.44 -10.75
CA PHE A 88 -4.64 12.65 -10.98
C PHE A 88 -6.10 12.42 -10.58
N TYR A 89 -6.65 13.29 -9.74
CA TYR A 89 -8.04 13.26 -9.29
C TYR A 89 -8.75 14.49 -9.84
N PRO A 90 -9.48 14.37 -10.96
CA PRO A 90 -10.27 15.48 -11.50
C PRO A 90 -11.30 15.96 -10.47
N ASN A 91 -11.67 17.25 -10.53
CA ASN A 91 -12.81 17.77 -9.82
C ASN A 91 -14.08 16.92 -10.12
N GLY A 92 -14.82 16.55 -9.09
CA GLY A 92 -15.99 15.68 -9.19
C GLY A 92 -15.67 14.17 -9.23
N SER A 93 -14.40 13.77 -9.21
CA SER A 93 -14.04 12.34 -9.23
C SER A 93 -14.29 11.64 -7.90
N ILE A 94 -14.89 10.45 -7.95
CA ILE A 94 -15.16 9.59 -6.79
C ILE A 94 -14.44 8.25 -7.03
N ASN A 95 -15.17 7.14 -7.09
CA ASN A 95 -14.63 5.81 -7.27
C ASN A 95 -14.44 5.48 -8.76
N PRO A 96 -13.68 4.41 -9.09
CA PRO A 96 -13.37 4.06 -10.48
C PRO A 96 -14.58 3.67 -11.35
N ALA A 97 -15.76 3.44 -10.75
CA ALA A 97 -17.00 3.16 -11.47
C ALA A 97 -17.92 4.39 -11.60
N ALA A 98 -17.54 5.54 -11.04
CA ALA A 98 -18.25 6.81 -11.19
C ALA A 98 -18.07 7.39 -12.61
N ALA A 99 -18.93 8.36 -12.96
CA ALA A 99 -18.89 9.03 -14.26
C ALA A 99 -17.56 9.76 -14.51
N ILE A 100 -16.96 10.33 -13.46
CA ILE A 100 -15.65 10.95 -13.50
C ILE A 100 -14.69 10.06 -12.68
N PRO A 101 -13.91 9.18 -13.32
CA PRO A 101 -12.89 8.41 -12.62
C PRO A 101 -11.72 9.32 -12.20
N GLY A 102 -11.14 9.03 -11.03
CA GLY A 102 -9.95 9.71 -10.52
C GLY A 102 -8.97 8.71 -9.91
N GLY A 103 -7.69 9.11 -9.89
CA GLY A 103 -6.58 8.25 -9.49
C GLY A 103 -6.28 7.16 -10.52
N PHE A 104 -5.84 5.99 -10.05
CA PHE A 104 -5.49 4.85 -10.89
C PHE A 104 -5.66 3.53 -10.14
N GLY A 105 -5.55 2.40 -10.85
CA GLY A 105 -5.56 1.08 -10.23
C GLY A 105 -4.81 0.00 -11.01
N PHE A 106 -3.98 -0.77 -10.33
CA PHE A 106 -3.37 -2.01 -10.83
C PHE A 106 -2.95 -2.91 -9.67
N TYR A 107 -2.59 -4.15 -9.96
CA TYR A 107 -1.97 -5.06 -9.00
C TYR A 107 -0.48 -5.15 -9.28
N VAL A 108 0.33 -5.35 -8.25
CA VAL A 108 1.79 -5.45 -8.36
C VAL A 108 2.25 -6.70 -7.65
N ALA A 109 2.83 -7.65 -8.39
CA ALA A 109 3.36 -8.88 -7.81
C ALA A 109 4.76 -8.70 -7.22
N GLY A 110 5.51 -7.70 -7.69
CA GLY A 110 6.94 -7.54 -7.48
C GLY A 110 7.76 -8.25 -8.57
N PRO A 111 9.10 -8.13 -8.54
CA PRO A 111 9.99 -8.81 -9.47
C PRO A 111 9.83 -10.33 -9.45
N ALA A 112 10.29 -11.01 -10.51
CA ALA A 112 10.13 -12.46 -10.68
C ALA A 112 10.59 -13.25 -9.44
N ALA A 113 11.81 -13.03 -8.95
CA ALA A 113 12.35 -13.75 -7.79
C ALA A 113 11.49 -13.57 -6.51
N PHE A 114 10.93 -12.37 -6.30
CA PHE A 114 10.07 -12.09 -5.16
C PHE A 114 8.69 -12.75 -5.33
N SER A 115 8.06 -12.56 -6.49
CA SER A 115 6.72 -13.09 -6.77
C SER A 115 6.68 -14.62 -6.83
N GLU A 116 7.76 -15.26 -7.31
CA GLU A 116 7.92 -16.71 -7.28
C GLU A 116 7.97 -17.27 -5.86
N LYS A 117 8.70 -16.61 -4.93
CA LYS A 117 8.70 -17.01 -3.51
C LYS A 117 7.34 -16.82 -2.84
N LEU A 118 6.62 -15.73 -3.16
CA LEU A 118 5.23 -15.57 -2.71
C LEU A 118 4.34 -16.72 -3.21
N ALA A 119 4.48 -17.09 -4.49
CA ALA A 119 3.73 -18.20 -5.08
C ALA A 119 4.10 -19.56 -4.44
N ALA A 120 5.37 -19.75 -4.10
CA ALA A 120 5.90 -20.95 -3.45
C ALA A 120 5.46 -21.15 -1.99
N GLY A 121 4.73 -20.19 -1.40
CA GLY A 121 4.11 -20.37 -0.09
C GLY A 121 4.65 -19.50 1.03
N ALA A 122 5.43 -18.46 0.73
CA ALA A 122 5.81 -17.48 1.75
C ALA A 122 4.57 -16.94 2.49
N THR A 123 4.59 -17.02 3.81
CA THR A 123 3.48 -16.65 4.69
C THR A 123 3.68 -15.30 5.35
N HIS A 124 4.88 -14.73 5.30
CA HIS A 124 5.24 -13.52 6.03
C HIS A 124 5.96 -12.55 5.10
N ALA A 125 5.35 -11.40 4.83
CA ALA A 125 5.92 -10.42 3.91
C ALA A 125 5.67 -8.99 4.35
N VAL A 126 6.57 -8.11 3.93
CA VAL A 126 6.45 -6.65 3.98
C VAL A 126 6.29 -6.14 2.56
N LEU A 127 5.40 -5.18 2.38
CA LEU A 127 5.39 -4.29 1.21
C LEU A 127 5.39 -2.85 1.72
N SER A 128 6.16 -1.98 1.07
CA SER A 128 6.24 -0.58 1.42
C SER A 128 6.35 0.30 0.20
N TYR A 129 6.00 1.57 0.34
CA TYR A 129 6.18 2.60 -0.68
C TYR A 129 6.23 3.98 -0.01
N ARG A 130 6.82 4.95 -0.70
CA ARG A 130 6.67 6.36 -0.37
C ARG A 130 5.50 6.97 -1.13
N MET A 131 4.80 7.90 -0.50
CA MET A 131 3.76 8.69 -1.16
C MET A 131 3.80 10.15 -0.74
N MET A 132 3.25 11.02 -1.59
CA MET A 132 3.05 12.44 -1.29
C MET A 132 1.67 12.87 -1.78
N LEU A 133 0.93 13.57 -0.92
CA LEU A 133 -0.28 14.29 -1.32
C LEU A 133 0.10 15.72 -1.69
N GLN A 134 -0.50 16.27 -2.75
CA GLN A 134 -0.28 17.66 -3.16
C GLN A 134 -0.52 18.64 -2.00
N GLU A 135 0.31 19.68 -1.91
CA GLU A 135 0.07 20.78 -0.98
C GLU A 135 -1.34 21.38 -1.16
N GLY A 136 -2.00 21.72 -0.05
CA GLY A 136 -3.38 22.19 -0.08
C GLY A 136 -4.41 21.11 -0.39
N TRP A 137 -4.09 19.84 -0.15
CA TRP A 137 -5.01 18.71 -0.29
C TRP A 137 -6.34 18.93 0.44
N GLU A 138 -7.45 18.70 -0.25
CA GLU A 138 -8.80 18.73 0.29
C GLU A 138 -9.32 17.31 0.50
N TRP A 139 -9.45 16.95 1.78
CA TRP A 139 -9.69 15.58 2.25
C TRP A 139 -11.06 15.00 1.94
N VAL A 140 -12.09 15.86 1.86
CA VAL A 140 -13.50 15.48 1.80
C VAL A 140 -13.82 14.47 2.92
N LYS A 141 -14.41 13.32 2.59
CA LYS A 141 -14.73 12.22 3.52
C LYS A 141 -13.69 11.10 3.53
N GLY A 142 -12.76 11.13 2.60
CA GLY A 142 -11.70 10.14 2.47
C GLY A 142 -11.57 9.52 1.09
N GLY A 143 -10.61 8.61 0.99
CA GLY A 143 -10.35 7.83 -0.20
C GLY A 143 -9.37 6.70 0.07
N LYS A 144 -9.14 5.87 -0.96
CA LYS A 144 -8.35 4.64 -0.85
C LYS A 144 -6.89 4.88 -1.22
N LEU A 145 -6.01 4.17 -0.54
CA LEU A 145 -4.58 4.11 -0.88
C LEU A 145 -4.15 2.67 -1.17
N PRO A 146 -3.01 2.48 -1.87
CA PRO A 146 -2.41 1.18 -2.11
C PRO A 146 -2.15 0.36 -0.84
N GLY A 147 -2.18 -0.96 -0.93
CA GLY A 147 -1.86 -1.81 0.21
C GLY A 147 -1.73 -3.28 -0.18
N ILE A 148 -1.43 -4.13 0.79
CA ILE A 148 -1.14 -5.55 0.59
C ILE A 148 -2.41 -6.39 0.43
N TYR A 149 -2.38 -7.38 -0.46
CA TYR A 149 -3.51 -8.27 -0.71
C TYR A 149 -3.08 -9.72 -0.92
N GLY A 150 -4.05 -10.62 -0.86
CA GLY A 150 -3.84 -12.03 -1.14
C GLY A 150 -5.13 -12.83 -1.18
N GLY A 151 -4.98 -14.13 -1.39
CA GLY A 151 -6.09 -15.07 -1.51
C GLY A 151 -5.77 -16.29 -2.36
N GLU A 152 -6.82 -17.07 -2.61
CA GLU A 152 -6.77 -18.26 -3.45
C GLU A 152 -7.03 -17.92 -4.92
N GLY A 153 -6.05 -18.20 -5.80
CA GLY A 153 -6.19 -17.97 -7.25
C GLY A 153 -6.75 -16.59 -7.57
N ASP A 154 -7.76 -16.56 -8.46
CA ASP A 154 -8.41 -15.32 -8.87
C ASP A 154 -9.32 -14.70 -7.80
N SER A 155 -9.70 -15.46 -6.77
CA SER A 155 -10.44 -14.90 -5.63
C SER A 155 -9.62 -13.84 -4.89
N SER A 156 -8.28 -13.87 -5.00
CA SER A 156 -7.41 -12.83 -4.42
C SER A 156 -7.77 -11.40 -4.87
N TYR A 157 -8.32 -11.24 -6.07
CA TYR A 157 -8.72 -9.93 -6.60
C TYR A 157 -10.11 -9.47 -6.13
N ALA A 158 -10.86 -10.34 -5.42
CA ALA A 158 -12.27 -10.16 -5.11
C ALA A 158 -12.56 -9.31 -3.87
N CYS A 159 -11.60 -9.17 -2.95
CA CYS A 159 -11.79 -8.53 -1.64
C CYS A 159 -11.83 -7.00 -1.73
N THR A 160 -12.78 -6.44 -2.48
CA THR A 160 -12.98 -5.01 -2.68
C THR A 160 -14.47 -4.66 -2.82
N GLY A 161 -14.84 -3.39 -2.62
CA GLY A 161 -16.22 -2.94 -2.80
C GLY A 161 -17.17 -3.49 -1.73
N GLY A 162 -18.41 -3.81 -2.11
CA GLY A 162 -19.43 -4.40 -1.24
C GLY A 162 -19.59 -5.91 -1.37
N ARG A 163 -18.63 -6.61 -2.02
CA ARG A 163 -18.77 -8.04 -2.32
C ARG A 163 -18.72 -8.88 -1.05
N GLN A 164 -19.72 -9.76 -0.91
CA GLN A 164 -19.89 -10.65 0.24
C GLN A 164 -19.54 -12.12 -0.06
N GLU A 165 -19.54 -12.50 -1.34
CA GLU A 165 -19.28 -13.88 -1.75
C GLU A 165 -17.80 -14.26 -1.63
N ALA A 166 -17.55 -15.51 -1.20
CA ALA A 166 -16.21 -16.09 -1.07
C ALA A 166 -15.25 -15.22 -0.25
N ARG A 167 -15.80 -14.51 0.74
CA ARG A 167 -15.07 -13.55 1.55
C ARG A 167 -13.88 -14.14 2.31
N SER A 168 -13.94 -15.42 2.66
CA SER A 168 -12.84 -16.14 3.31
C SER A 168 -11.68 -16.49 2.37
N LYS A 169 -11.87 -16.35 1.04
CA LYS A 169 -10.91 -16.76 0.00
C LYS A 169 -9.92 -15.67 -0.39
N CYS A 170 -9.99 -14.50 0.25
CA CYS A 170 -9.07 -13.42 0.02
C CYS A 170 -8.94 -12.52 1.25
N PHE A 171 -7.90 -11.70 1.23
CA PHE A 171 -7.78 -10.55 2.10
C PHE A 171 -7.28 -9.34 1.31
N ASN A 172 -7.61 -8.14 1.77
CA ASN A 172 -7.13 -6.90 1.19
C ASN A 172 -6.98 -5.86 2.29
N VAL A 173 -5.77 -5.38 2.51
CA VAL A 173 -5.44 -4.43 3.58
C VAL A 173 -4.92 -3.17 2.93
N ARG A 174 -5.72 -2.12 2.96
CA ARG A 174 -5.40 -0.83 2.34
C ARG A 174 -5.61 0.30 3.32
N PRO A 175 -4.76 1.34 3.33
CA PRO A 175 -5.09 2.54 4.06
C PRO A 175 -6.28 3.27 3.43
N MET A 176 -6.90 4.11 4.25
CA MET A 176 -7.67 5.25 3.77
C MET A 176 -7.16 6.53 4.42
N TRP A 177 -7.22 7.64 3.67
CA TRP A 177 -7.30 8.95 4.30
C TRP A 177 -8.74 9.25 4.68
N ARG A 178 -8.90 10.09 5.69
CA ARG A 178 -10.16 10.60 6.24
C ARG A 178 -10.05 12.13 6.39
N PRO A 179 -11.13 12.83 6.79
CA PRO A 179 -11.06 14.29 6.95
C PRO A 179 -9.90 14.71 7.84
N LYS A 180 -9.25 15.83 7.49
CA LYS A 180 -8.16 16.45 8.26
C LYS A 180 -6.91 15.57 8.42
N GLY A 181 -6.61 14.71 7.45
CA GLY A 181 -5.38 13.92 7.46
C GLY A 181 -5.45 12.61 8.20
N GLN A 182 -6.57 12.31 8.88
CA GLN A 182 -6.66 11.09 9.68
C GLN A 182 -6.45 9.84 8.81
N GLY A 183 -5.51 8.98 9.21
CA GLY A 183 -5.27 7.70 8.57
C GLY A 183 -6.00 6.57 9.27
N GLU A 184 -6.38 5.54 8.50
CA GLU A 184 -6.89 4.27 9.03
C GLU A 184 -6.38 3.12 8.17
N LEU A 185 -6.32 1.91 8.72
CA LEU A 185 -6.36 0.69 7.91
C LEU A 185 -7.80 0.36 7.57
N TYR A 186 -8.07 0.09 6.30
CA TYR A 186 -9.35 -0.40 5.83
C TYR A 186 -9.21 -1.84 5.36
N THR A 187 -9.59 -2.76 6.24
CA THR A 187 -9.29 -4.18 6.06
C THR A 187 -10.49 -4.93 5.54
N TYR A 188 -10.23 -5.75 4.54
CA TYR A 188 -11.14 -6.76 4.03
C TYR A 188 -10.59 -8.13 4.44
N LEU A 189 -11.00 -8.65 5.61
CA LEU A 189 -10.59 -9.96 6.14
C LEU A 189 -11.78 -10.95 6.15
N PRO A 190 -11.53 -12.26 6.34
CA PRO A 190 -12.58 -13.23 6.68
C PRO A 190 -13.44 -12.74 7.85
N LEU A 191 -14.75 -12.92 7.76
CA LEU A 191 -15.72 -12.47 8.77
C LEU A 191 -15.85 -13.52 9.88
N THR A 192 -14.90 -13.52 10.81
CA THR A 192 -14.93 -14.36 12.03
C THR A 192 -15.15 -13.49 13.26
N ASP A 193 -15.75 -14.05 14.31
CA ASP A 193 -15.95 -13.35 15.59
C ASP A 193 -14.62 -12.86 16.18
N ARG A 194 -13.57 -13.67 16.04
CA ARG A 194 -12.21 -13.30 16.46
C ARG A 194 -11.67 -12.09 15.71
N ASN A 195 -11.78 -12.08 14.38
CA ASN A 195 -11.35 -10.93 13.58
C ASN A 195 -12.14 -9.69 13.97
N GLN A 196 -13.46 -9.80 14.13
CA GLN A 196 -14.27 -8.67 14.59
C GLN A 196 -13.80 -8.16 15.96
N GLN A 197 -13.55 -9.04 16.91
CA GLN A 197 -13.04 -8.68 18.24
C GLN A 197 -11.69 -7.97 18.14
N GLN A 198 -10.71 -8.55 17.45
CA GLN A 198 -9.35 -8.01 17.34
C GLN A 198 -9.34 -6.66 16.63
N LEU A 199 -9.99 -6.56 15.48
CA LEU A 199 -10.01 -5.33 14.69
C LEU A 199 -10.77 -4.20 15.39
N SER A 200 -11.86 -4.50 16.10
CA SER A 200 -12.65 -3.49 16.81
C SER A 200 -11.96 -2.98 18.08
N ALA A 201 -11.01 -3.74 18.63
CA ALA A 201 -10.25 -3.35 19.81
C ALA A 201 -9.10 -2.38 19.51
N VAL A 202 -8.75 -2.18 18.23
CA VAL A 202 -7.64 -1.31 17.84
C VAL A 202 -8.00 0.17 18.10
N PRO A 203 -7.22 0.90 18.92
CA PRO A 203 -7.43 2.32 19.14
C PRO A 203 -6.93 3.15 17.94
N PRO A 204 -7.30 4.45 17.86
CA PRO A 204 -8.22 5.15 18.75
C PRO A 204 -9.69 5.02 18.34
N TYR A 205 -9.96 4.58 17.11
CA TYR A 205 -11.32 4.30 16.64
C TYR A 205 -11.32 3.19 15.60
N SER A 206 -12.11 2.15 15.88
CA SER A 206 -12.33 1.05 14.93
C SER A 206 -13.81 0.73 14.82
N THR A 207 -14.26 0.44 13.60
CA THR A 207 -15.65 0.07 13.33
C THR A 207 -15.73 -0.93 12.19
N GLY A 208 -16.48 -2.00 12.43
CA GLY A 208 -16.77 -3.02 11.43
C GLY A 208 -17.97 -2.64 10.59
N ASN A 209 -17.90 -2.92 9.29
CA ASN A 209 -19.06 -2.96 8.42
C ASN A 209 -19.03 -4.26 7.63
N ALA A 210 -19.92 -5.21 8.00
CA ALA A 210 -19.97 -6.53 7.36
C ALA A 210 -20.21 -6.44 5.84
N GLN A 211 -20.95 -5.43 5.37
CA GLN A 211 -21.20 -5.22 3.94
C GLN A 211 -19.96 -4.72 3.17
N TYR A 212 -18.96 -4.17 3.86
CA TYR A 212 -17.78 -3.60 3.23
C TYR A 212 -16.48 -4.09 3.89
N GLY A 213 -15.72 -3.18 4.50
CA GLY A 213 -14.50 -3.48 5.24
C GLY A 213 -14.56 -2.84 6.61
N PHE A 214 -13.60 -3.22 7.45
CA PHE A 214 -13.43 -2.66 8.78
C PHE A 214 -12.57 -1.41 8.66
N SER A 215 -13.00 -0.30 9.28
CA SER A 215 -12.10 0.81 9.58
C SER A 215 -11.37 0.45 10.87
N VAL A 216 -10.05 0.42 10.84
CA VAL A 216 -9.19 -0.07 11.92
C VAL A 216 -8.20 1.03 12.26
N GLY A 217 -8.20 1.47 13.52
CA GLY A 217 -7.29 2.49 14.03
C GLY A 217 -7.41 3.83 13.29
N ARG A 218 -8.62 4.30 12.98
CA ARG A 218 -8.81 5.63 12.39
C ARG A 218 -8.24 6.70 13.32
N ASN A 219 -7.43 7.60 12.76
CA ASN A 219 -6.65 8.60 13.48
C ASN A 219 -5.53 8.02 14.36
N ALA A 220 -5.09 6.77 14.11
CA ALA A 220 -3.86 6.25 14.71
C ALA A 220 -2.61 6.94 14.15
N PHE A 221 -2.72 7.53 12.96
CA PHE A 221 -1.68 8.35 12.32
C PHE A 221 -2.34 9.45 11.49
N ASN A 222 -1.56 10.45 11.06
CA ASN A 222 -2.00 11.50 10.16
C ASN A 222 -1.14 11.54 8.90
N PHE A 223 -1.80 11.84 7.78
CA PHE A 223 -1.17 12.14 6.51
C PHE A 223 -0.80 13.61 6.48
N ASP A 224 0.49 13.89 6.29
CA ASP A 224 0.97 15.23 6.01
C ASP A 224 0.88 15.52 4.51
N VAL A 225 0.55 16.77 4.18
CA VAL A 225 0.45 17.25 2.79
C VAL A 225 1.76 17.90 2.39
N GLY A 226 2.10 17.82 1.09
CA GLY A 226 3.29 18.46 0.56
C GLY A 226 4.63 17.84 0.96
N ARG A 227 4.63 16.69 1.67
CA ARG A 227 5.85 15.94 1.98
C ARG A 227 5.73 14.46 1.61
N TRP A 228 6.87 13.83 1.39
CA TRP A 228 6.97 12.39 1.26
C TRP A 228 6.81 11.71 2.62
N ILE A 229 5.93 10.71 2.68
CA ILE A 229 5.77 9.80 3.80
C ILE A 229 6.02 8.36 3.33
N THR A 230 6.42 7.49 4.24
CA THR A 230 6.58 6.06 3.97
C THR A 230 5.48 5.26 4.63
N LEU A 231 4.86 4.36 3.89
CA LEU A 231 3.93 3.37 4.42
C LEU A 231 4.54 1.99 4.24
N ALA A 232 4.60 1.19 5.30
CA ALA A 232 5.03 -0.20 5.24
C ALA A 232 4.00 -1.12 5.90
N PHE A 233 3.64 -2.22 5.24
CA PHE A 233 2.65 -3.18 5.70
C PHE A 233 3.32 -4.53 5.88
N ARG A 234 3.29 -5.10 7.09
CA ARG A 234 3.64 -6.50 7.33
C ARG A 234 2.37 -7.31 7.44
N VAL A 235 2.31 -8.39 6.67
CA VAL A 235 1.29 -9.44 6.82
C VAL A 235 1.97 -10.76 7.13
N LYS A 236 1.50 -11.41 8.18
CA LYS A 236 1.77 -12.82 8.47
C LYS A 236 0.46 -13.59 8.36
N LEU A 237 0.37 -14.49 7.38
CA LEU A 237 -0.76 -15.40 7.26
C LEU A 237 -0.81 -16.32 8.47
N ASN A 238 -2.02 -16.60 8.95
CA ASN A 238 -2.22 -17.60 9.98
C ASN A 238 -1.93 -19.02 9.45
N ASP A 239 -1.62 -19.93 10.36
CA ASP A 239 -1.70 -21.36 10.09
C ASP A 239 -3.16 -21.75 9.90
N VAL A 240 -3.42 -22.66 8.97
CA VAL A 240 -4.79 -23.11 8.68
C VAL A 240 -5.38 -23.76 9.93
N GLY A 241 -6.55 -23.29 10.35
CA GLY A 241 -7.20 -23.74 11.60
C GLY A 241 -6.72 -23.03 12.87
N SER A 242 -5.76 -22.10 12.77
CA SER A 242 -5.28 -21.29 13.89
C SER A 242 -5.56 -19.80 13.68
N GLU A 243 -5.64 -19.07 14.79
CA GLU A 243 -5.85 -17.61 14.84
C GLU A 243 -4.55 -16.92 15.24
N ASN A 244 -3.46 -17.16 14.50
CA ASN A 244 -2.12 -16.63 14.80
C ASN A 244 -1.57 -15.71 13.69
N GLY A 245 -2.46 -15.20 12.83
CA GLY A 245 -2.10 -14.23 11.80
C GLY A 245 -1.87 -12.84 12.40
N GLU A 246 -1.06 -12.05 11.70
CA GLU A 246 -0.62 -10.74 12.16
C GLU A 246 -0.67 -9.71 11.03
N LEU A 247 -1.02 -8.48 11.39
CA LEU A 247 -1.01 -7.32 10.53
C LEU A 247 -0.32 -6.16 11.26
N GLU A 248 0.61 -5.49 10.61
CA GLU A 248 1.26 -4.30 11.17
C GLU A 248 1.49 -3.24 10.09
N LEU A 249 1.25 -1.98 10.43
CA LEU A 249 1.46 -0.81 9.59
C LEU A 249 2.46 0.12 10.29
N TRP A 250 3.49 0.51 9.55
CA TRP A 250 4.40 1.59 9.91
C TRP A 250 4.17 2.81 9.04
N VAL A 251 4.30 3.98 9.65
CA VAL A 251 4.34 5.28 8.97
C VAL A 251 5.65 5.96 9.34
N ASP A 252 6.47 6.29 8.34
CA ASP A 252 7.80 6.88 8.55
C ASP A 252 8.70 6.08 9.53
N GLY A 253 8.53 4.75 9.56
CA GLY A 253 9.29 3.84 10.43
C GLY A 253 8.70 3.64 11.83
N GLU A 254 7.65 4.37 12.21
CA GLU A 254 6.95 4.18 13.48
C GLU A 254 5.78 3.20 13.32
N SER A 255 5.69 2.18 14.19
CA SER A 255 4.55 1.24 14.18
C SER A 255 3.31 1.94 14.74
N VAL A 256 2.30 2.15 13.89
CA VAL A 256 1.09 2.92 14.24
C VAL A 256 -0.14 2.03 14.44
N ILE A 257 -0.18 0.86 13.79
CA ILE A 257 -1.24 -0.15 13.97
C ILE A 257 -0.57 -1.52 13.96
N SER A 258 -0.78 -2.31 15.02
CA SER A 258 -0.33 -3.69 15.10
C SER A 258 -1.45 -4.56 15.67
N VAL A 259 -1.79 -5.63 14.97
CA VAL A 259 -2.90 -6.53 15.30
C VAL A 259 -2.43 -7.97 15.14
N SER A 260 -2.52 -8.73 16.21
CA SER A 260 -2.24 -10.17 16.23
C SER A 260 -3.51 -10.97 16.47
N GLY A 261 -3.44 -12.28 16.28
CA GLY A 261 -4.56 -13.15 16.63
C GLY A 261 -5.63 -13.22 15.54
N LEU A 262 -5.25 -12.97 14.29
CA LEU A 262 -6.16 -12.85 13.14
C LEU A 262 -6.25 -14.15 12.33
N THR A 263 -7.37 -14.33 11.65
CA THR A 263 -7.56 -15.32 10.59
C THR A 263 -7.58 -14.60 9.23
N LEU A 264 -6.51 -14.71 8.46
CA LEU A 264 -6.40 -14.14 7.11
C LEU A 264 -6.71 -15.16 6.00
N ARG A 265 -6.64 -16.45 6.30
CA ARG A 265 -6.96 -17.56 5.39
C ARG A 265 -7.57 -18.75 6.12
N ASP A 266 -8.40 -19.51 5.38
CA ASP A 266 -8.98 -20.79 5.81
C ASP A 266 -8.40 -22.00 5.05
N SER A 267 -7.51 -21.76 4.08
CA SER A 267 -6.90 -22.79 3.25
C SER A 267 -5.42 -22.50 2.98
N ASP A 268 -4.65 -23.58 2.91
CA ASP A 268 -3.25 -23.63 2.51
C ASP A 268 -3.03 -23.33 1.02
N LYS A 269 -4.07 -23.03 0.24
CA LYS A 269 -3.99 -22.50 -1.13
C LYS A 269 -3.93 -20.97 -1.17
N SER A 270 -4.30 -20.30 -0.08
CA SER A 270 -4.27 -18.85 0.00
C SER A 270 -2.83 -18.35 0.16
N ARG A 271 -2.46 -17.35 -0.65
CA ARG A 271 -1.11 -16.75 -0.70
C ARG A 271 -1.19 -15.24 -0.53
N ILE A 272 -0.12 -14.63 -0.04
CA ILE A 272 0.13 -13.21 -0.28
C ILE A 272 0.40 -13.06 -1.78
N LYS A 273 -0.21 -12.06 -2.43
CA LYS A 273 -0.10 -11.87 -3.88
C LYS A 273 0.66 -10.63 -4.31
N GLY A 274 0.90 -9.71 -3.37
CA GLY A 274 1.61 -8.45 -3.64
C GLY A 274 0.79 -7.25 -3.21
N ALA A 275 0.91 -6.14 -3.95
CA ALA A 275 0.20 -4.90 -3.67
C ALA A 275 -1.03 -4.73 -4.57
N HIS A 276 -2.17 -4.36 -3.96
CA HIS A 276 -3.31 -3.81 -4.66
C HIS A 276 -3.13 -2.29 -4.73
N PHE A 277 -2.50 -1.83 -5.81
CA PHE A 277 -2.10 -0.45 -6.02
C PHE A 277 -3.23 0.35 -6.67
N GLN A 278 -4.20 0.74 -5.84
CA GLN A 278 -5.36 1.49 -6.30
C GLN A 278 -5.65 2.66 -5.36
N THR A 279 -5.86 3.82 -5.96
CA THR A 279 -6.17 5.05 -5.24
C THR A 279 -7.26 5.86 -5.93
N PHE A 280 -8.17 6.41 -5.14
CA PHE A 280 -9.35 7.18 -5.58
C PHE A 280 -10.02 7.84 -4.37
N PHE A 281 -10.73 8.95 -4.59
CA PHE A 281 -11.67 9.52 -3.61
C PHE A 281 -12.91 8.65 -3.48
N GLY A 282 -13.46 8.40 -2.30
CA GLY A 282 -14.70 7.60 -2.22
C GLY A 282 -14.87 6.80 -0.95
N GLY A 283 -16.00 6.12 -0.71
CA GLY A 283 -17.36 6.48 -1.12
C GLY A 283 -17.90 6.03 -2.47
N HIS A 284 -19.22 6.07 -2.56
CA HIS A 284 -19.98 6.01 -3.82
C HIS A 284 -20.79 7.27 -4.09
N GLU A 285 -21.02 8.10 -3.07
CA GLU A 285 -21.85 9.30 -3.17
C GLU A 285 -21.08 10.55 -3.57
N VAL A 286 -21.78 11.53 -4.14
CA VAL A 286 -21.22 12.80 -4.64
C VAL A 286 -20.47 13.59 -3.56
N ASP A 287 -20.87 13.45 -2.30
CA ASP A 287 -20.23 14.12 -1.17
C ASP A 287 -18.90 13.48 -0.75
N TRP A 288 -18.40 12.51 -1.52
CA TRP A 288 -17.03 12.00 -1.46
C TRP A 288 -16.15 12.50 -2.60
N ALA A 289 -16.72 13.20 -3.58
CA ALA A 289 -16.00 13.59 -4.77
C ALA A 289 -14.86 14.57 -4.45
N SER A 290 -13.74 14.46 -5.17
CA SER A 290 -12.68 15.46 -5.14
C SER A 290 -13.27 16.84 -5.46
N PRO A 291 -13.07 17.87 -4.62
CA PRO A 291 -13.71 19.18 -4.78
C PRO A 291 -12.98 20.08 -5.80
N LYS A 292 -11.80 19.64 -6.22
CA LYS A 292 -10.94 20.28 -7.21
C LYS A 292 -10.06 19.24 -7.89
N ASP A 293 -9.29 19.69 -8.87
CA ASP A 293 -8.22 18.90 -9.45
C ASP A 293 -7.09 18.73 -8.44
N GLN A 294 -6.73 17.49 -8.12
CA GLN A 294 -5.70 17.19 -7.12
C GLN A 294 -4.75 16.10 -7.62
N ARG A 295 -3.52 16.08 -7.09
CA ARG A 295 -2.51 15.07 -7.44
C ARG A 295 -1.93 14.37 -6.21
N ALA A 296 -1.54 13.12 -6.39
CA ALA A 296 -0.72 12.38 -5.45
C ALA A 296 0.37 11.61 -6.19
N TRP A 297 1.52 11.40 -5.56
CA TRP A 297 2.65 10.69 -6.13
C TRP A 297 3.00 9.48 -5.28
N PHE A 298 3.44 8.40 -5.93
CA PHE A 298 3.81 7.14 -5.29
C PHE A 298 5.13 6.64 -5.86
N ALA A 299 6.08 6.31 -4.99
CA ALA A 299 7.45 5.98 -5.37
C ALA A 299 8.04 4.91 -4.43
N ASP A 300 9.24 4.45 -4.78
CA ASP A 300 10.08 3.59 -3.93
C ASP A 300 9.37 2.36 -3.38
N LEU A 301 8.48 1.78 -4.19
CA LEU A 301 7.88 0.49 -3.94
C LEU A 301 8.98 -0.52 -3.60
N SER A 302 8.83 -1.15 -2.45
CA SER A 302 9.76 -2.14 -1.92
C SER A 302 8.98 -3.31 -1.32
N GLY A 303 9.63 -4.46 -1.22
CA GLY A 303 9.04 -5.65 -0.62
C GLY A 303 10.08 -6.58 -0.04
N ALA A 304 9.74 -7.28 1.04
CA ALA A 304 10.59 -8.26 1.68
C ALA A 304 9.78 -9.49 2.12
N ILE A 305 10.37 -10.68 2.04
CA ILE A 305 9.82 -11.93 2.57
C ILE A 305 10.59 -12.28 3.83
N ILE A 306 9.89 -12.39 4.95
CA ILE A 306 10.43 -12.70 6.28
C ILE A 306 10.42 -14.22 6.47
N GLU A 307 11.40 -14.75 7.21
CA GLU A 307 11.43 -16.15 7.67
C GLU A 307 10.88 -16.29 9.09
#